data_AF-A0AAW8PBN8-F1
#
_entry.id   AF-A0AAW8PBN8-F1
#
_cell.length_a   1.000
_cell.length_b   1.000
_cell.length_c   1.000
_cell.angle_alpha   90.00
_cell.angle_beta   90.00
_cell.angle_gamma   90.00
#
_symmetry.space_group_name_H-M   'P 1'
#
loop_
_entity.id
_entity.type
_entity.pdbx_description
1 polymer ?
#
loop_
_entity_poly.entity_id
_entity_poly.type
_entity_poly.pdbx_seq_one_letter_code
_entity_poly.pdbx_strand_id
1 'polypeptide(L)'
;PNFSGRDWNLATAMVIKGDALVQVMGDWAKGEFVAAKKTPDKDFLCYRFPGTDGSVIYNSDMFGMFNVPDDRKAAQVALATATLSKSFQSAFNVVKGSVPARTDVPDTDFDACGKKGIADLKAANEGGTLFGSLAQGYGAPPA
;
A
#
# COMPACT_ATOMS: atom_id res chain seq x y z
N PRO A 1 0.63 -21.28 22.24
CA PRO A 1 0.30 -22.26 21.18
C PRO A 1 0.04 -21.55 19.83
N ASN A 2 0.67 -22.03 18.75
CA ASN A 2 0.45 -21.68 17.32
C ASN A 2 0.81 -20.26 16.83
N PHE A 3 2.10 -19.90 16.82
CA PHE A 3 2.60 -18.58 16.35
C PHE A 3 3.45 -18.61 15.06
N SER A 4 4.20 -19.69 14.79
CA SER A 4 5.09 -19.75 13.61
C SER A 4 4.30 -20.14 12.35
N GLY A 5 4.52 -19.42 11.24
CA GLY A 5 3.85 -19.66 9.96
C GLY A 5 2.44 -19.08 9.83
N ARG A 6 2.04 -18.17 10.72
CA ARG A 6 0.73 -17.48 10.61
C ARG A 6 0.77 -16.42 9.51
N ASP A 7 -0.20 -16.48 8.61
CA ASP A 7 -0.37 -15.47 7.57
C ASP A 7 -0.67 -14.08 8.15
N TRP A 8 -0.22 -13.05 7.44
CA TRP A 8 -0.29 -11.67 7.91
C TRP A 8 -1.74 -11.21 8.15
N ASN A 9 -2.70 -11.66 7.33
CA ASN A 9 -4.11 -11.29 7.44
C ASN A 9 -4.78 -11.92 8.67
N LEU A 10 -4.34 -13.11 9.09
CA LEU A 10 -4.81 -13.72 10.35
C LEU A 10 -4.32 -12.92 11.57
N ALA A 11 -3.10 -12.36 11.51
CA ALA A 11 -2.62 -11.43 12.54
C ALA A 11 -3.41 -10.11 12.51
N THR A 12 -3.76 -9.59 11.33
CA THR A 12 -4.64 -8.42 11.20
C THR A 12 -6.02 -8.67 11.80
N ALA A 13 -6.60 -9.86 11.56
CA ALA A 13 -7.88 -10.25 12.11
C ALA A 13 -7.90 -10.28 13.65
N MET A 14 -6.77 -10.61 14.30
CA MET A 14 -6.68 -10.55 15.77
C MET A 14 -6.84 -9.12 16.29
N VAL A 15 -6.22 -8.14 15.63
CA VAL A 15 -6.39 -6.72 16.01
C VAL A 15 -7.82 -6.27 15.76
N ILE A 16 -8.40 -6.62 14.61
CA ILE A 16 -9.80 -6.30 14.28
C ILE A 16 -10.78 -6.84 15.34
N LYS A 17 -10.50 -8.03 15.90
CA LYS A 17 -11.33 -8.70 16.93
C LYS A 17 -11.04 -8.24 18.36
N GLY A 18 -9.95 -7.51 18.58
CA GLY A 18 -9.50 -7.12 19.93
C GLY A 18 -8.69 -8.19 20.67
N ASP A 19 -8.28 -9.27 19.99
CA ASP A 19 -7.41 -10.31 20.54
C ASP A 19 -5.94 -9.88 20.59
N ALA A 20 -5.58 -8.80 19.89
CA ALA A 20 -4.27 -8.18 19.89
C ALA A 20 -4.40 -6.64 19.87
N LEU A 21 -3.45 -5.94 20.51
CA LEU A 21 -3.50 -4.48 20.65
C LEU A 21 -3.05 -3.73 19.39
N VAL A 22 -1.92 -4.15 18.79
CA VAL A 22 -1.28 -3.49 17.64
C VAL A 22 -0.70 -4.56 16.71
N GLN A 23 -0.67 -4.25 15.41
CA GLN A 23 0.09 -4.98 14.41
C GLN A 23 1.02 -4.02 13.68
N VAL A 24 2.29 -4.39 13.50
CA VAL A 24 3.24 -3.69 12.62
C VAL A 24 3.18 -4.37 11.26
N MET A 25 2.64 -3.68 10.26
CA MET A 25 2.43 -4.20 8.91
C MET A 25 2.39 -3.05 7.91
N GLY A 26 2.53 -3.35 6.62
CA GLY A 26 2.22 -2.39 5.57
C GLY A 26 0.73 -2.05 5.50
N ASP A 27 0.43 -1.00 4.75
CA ASP A 27 -0.91 -0.42 4.62
C ASP A 27 -1.94 -1.34 3.94
N TRP A 28 -1.50 -2.42 3.27
CA TRP A 28 -2.39 -3.49 2.80
C TRP A 28 -3.24 -4.10 3.93
N ALA A 29 -2.79 -4.05 5.18
CA ALA A 29 -3.60 -4.43 6.33
C ALA A 29 -4.88 -3.60 6.45
N LYS A 30 -4.86 -2.31 6.04
CA LYS A 30 -6.04 -1.43 6.01
C LYS A 30 -7.16 -2.01 5.14
N GLY A 31 -6.82 -2.70 4.04
CA GLY A 31 -7.80 -3.38 3.19
C GLY A 31 -8.68 -4.36 3.98
N GLU A 32 -8.07 -5.12 4.91
CA GLU A 32 -8.80 -6.05 5.78
C GLU A 32 -9.72 -5.33 6.77
N PHE A 33 -9.27 -4.20 7.36
CA PHE A 33 -10.11 -3.37 8.24
C PHE A 33 -11.32 -2.81 7.49
N VAL A 34 -11.11 -2.28 6.28
CA VAL A 34 -12.19 -1.75 5.43
C VAL A 34 -13.16 -2.86 5.02
N ALA A 35 -12.65 -4.04 4.63
CA ALA A 35 -13.48 -5.21 4.32
C ALA A 35 -14.32 -5.67 5.54
N ALA A 36 -13.78 -5.54 6.74
CA ALA A 36 -14.48 -5.77 8.01
C ALA A 36 -15.36 -4.58 8.46
N LYS A 37 -15.59 -3.58 7.59
CA LYS A 37 -16.42 -2.38 7.85
C LYS A 37 -15.92 -1.54 9.03
N LYS A 38 -14.62 -1.55 9.31
CA LYS A 38 -13.98 -0.69 10.31
C LYS A 38 -13.61 0.65 9.71
N THR A 39 -13.78 1.71 10.49
CA THR A 39 -13.55 3.10 10.07
C THR A 39 -12.26 3.63 10.69
N PRO A 40 -11.34 4.23 9.92
CA PRO A 40 -10.21 4.97 10.45
C PRO A 40 -10.62 6.03 11.48
N ASP A 41 -9.75 6.30 12.45
CA ASP A 41 -9.95 7.30 13.54
C ASP A 41 -11.13 7.02 14.49
N LYS A 42 -11.80 5.89 14.30
CA LYS A 42 -12.88 5.40 15.19
C LYS A 42 -12.61 3.99 15.67
N ASP A 43 -12.37 3.07 14.73
CA ASP A 43 -12.17 1.65 15.02
C ASP A 43 -10.68 1.25 15.01
N PHE A 44 -9.85 1.98 14.26
CA PHE A 44 -8.40 1.76 14.21
C PHE A 44 -7.67 3.06 13.84
N LEU A 45 -6.37 3.09 14.14
CA LEU A 45 -5.51 4.24 13.88
C LEU A 45 -4.36 3.81 12.96
N CYS A 46 -3.92 4.74 12.10
CA CYS A 46 -2.82 4.54 11.17
C CYS A 46 -1.70 5.54 11.47
N TYR A 47 -0.71 5.06 12.23
CA TYR A 47 0.48 5.83 12.58
C TYR A 47 1.73 5.25 11.91
N ARG A 48 2.73 6.12 11.76
CA ARG A 48 4.08 5.68 11.42
C ARG A 48 4.64 4.84 12.56
N PHE A 49 5.54 3.93 12.23
CA PHE A 49 6.24 3.17 13.25
C PHE A 49 7.03 4.14 14.14
N PRO A 50 7.08 3.93 15.47
CA PRO A 50 7.78 4.84 16.37
C PRO A 50 9.22 5.12 15.92
N GLY A 51 9.57 6.40 15.81
CA GLY A 51 10.91 6.83 15.37
C GLY A 51 11.10 6.92 13.85
N THR A 52 10.06 6.68 13.04
CA THR A 52 10.12 6.82 11.57
C THR A 52 9.30 7.99 11.04
N ASP A 53 8.96 8.97 11.89
CA ASP A 53 8.26 10.17 11.47
C ASP A 53 9.02 10.92 10.37
N GLY A 54 8.28 11.43 9.38
CA GLY A 54 8.86 12.09 8.21
C GLY A 54 9.55 11.15 7.22
N SER A 55 9.61 9.84 7.48
CA SER A 55 10.15 8.85 6.54
C SER A 55 9.07 7.89 6.06
N VAL A 56 9.20 7.42 4.83
CA VAL A 56 8.33 6.39 4.25
C VAL A 56 9.19 5.25 3.73
N ILE A 57 8.93 4.04 4.22
CA ILE A 57 9.50 2.82 3.69
C ILE A 57 8.50 2.25 2.69
N TYR A 58 8.80 2.35 1.39
CA TYR A 58 7.86 1.97 0.34
C TYR A 58 8.11 0.56 -0.21
N ASN A 59 7.04 -0.02 -0.72
CA ASN A 59 7.04 -1.05 -1.74
C ASN A 59 6.05 -0.61 -2.83
N SER A 60 6.27 -1.05 -4.06
CA SER A 60 5.35 -0.77 -5.17
C SER A 60 4.95 -2.10 -5.82
N ASP A 61 3.67 -2.25 -6.13
CA ASP A 61 3.18 -3.42 -6.87
C ASP A 61 3.25 -3.08 -8.37
N MET A 62 4.01 -3.86 -9.15
CA MET A 62 4.30 -3.57 -10.55
C MET A 62 3.87 -4.72 -11.48
N PHE A 63 3.25 -4.38 -12.61
CA PHE A 63 3.06 -5.31 -13.71
C PHE A 63 4.20 -5.19 -14.71
N GLY A 64 5.15 -6.14 -14.65
CA GLY A 64 6.19 -6.28 -15.66
C GLY A 64 5.65 -6.93 -16.93
N MET A 65 5.88 -6.31 -18.09
CA MET A 65 5.48 -6.85 -19.39
C MET A 65 6.61 -7.71 -19.96
N PHE A 66 6.43 -9.03 -19.95
CA PHE A 66 7.36 -9.95 -20.59
C PHE A 66 7.41 -9.73 -22.11
N ASN A 67 8.53 -10.05 -22.73
CA ASN A 67 8.61 -10.02 -24.19
C ASN A 67 7.67 -11.07 -24.79
N VAL A 68 6.79 -10.65 -25.70
CA VAL A 68 5.80 -11.48 -26.38
C VAL A 68 5.77 -11.16 -27.88
N PRO A 69 5.26 -12.07 -28.73
CA PRO A 69 5.00 -11.79 -30.14
C PRO A 69 4.06 -10.59 -30.34
N ASP A 70 4.11 -10.01 -31.54
CA ASP A 70 3.48 -8.71 -31.84
C ASP A 70 1.96 -8.68 -31.65
N ASP A 71 1.29 -9.81 -31.90
CA ASP A 71 -0.15 -9.97 -31.73
C ASP A 71 -0.63 -9.75 -30.28
N ARG A 72 0.28 -9.87 -29.30
CA ARG A 72 -0.01 -9.68 -27.86
C ARG A 72 0.46 -8.32 -27.31
N LYS A 73 1.28 -7.57 -28.03
CA LYS A 73 1.84 -6.29 -27.55
C LYS A 73 0.77 -5.24 -27.30
N ALA A 74 -0.26 -5.18 -28.14
CA ALA A 74 -1.37 -4.23 -27.97
C ALA A 74 -2.09 -4.42 -26.63
N ALA A 75 -2.28 -5.67 -26.18
CA ALA A 75 -2.91 -5.97 -24.89
C ALA A 75 -2.03 -5.55 -23.71
N GLN A 76 -0.71 -5.70 -23.80
CA GLN A 76 0.22 -5.24 -22.76
C GLN A 76 0.22 -3.71 -22.64
N VAL A 77 0.19 -3.00 -23.76
CA VAL A 77 0.07 -1.54 -23.77
C VAL A 77 -1.27 -1.11 -23.18
N ALA A 78 -2.37 -1.80 -23.51
CA ALA A 78 -3.68 -1.52 -22.92
C ALA A 78 -3.69 -1.73 -21.39
N LEU A 79 -3.08 -2.82 -20.89
CA LEU A 79 -2.95 -3.09 -19.46
C LEU A 79 -2.09 -2.03 -18.75
N ALA A 80 -0.94 -1.66 -19.32
CA ALA A 80 -0.09 -0.60 -18.77
C ALA A 80 -0.82 0.76 -18.75
N THR A 81 -1.55 1.09 -19.82
CA THR A 81 -2.33 2.32 -19.92
C THR A 81 -3.45 2.35 -18.88
N ALA A 82 -4.19 1.25 -18.73
CA ALA A 82 -5.28 1.15 -17.78
C ALA A 82 -4.78 1.26 -16.34
N THR A 83 -3.75 0.51 -15.99
CA THR A 83 -3.20 0.48 -14.62
C THR A 83 -2.59 1.80 -14.18
N LEU A 84 -2.12 2.64 -15.12
CA LEU A 84 -1.59 3.99 -14.83
C LEU A 84 -2.59 5.13 -15.08
N SER A 85 -3.86 4.82 -15.41
CA SER A 85 -4.88 5.86 -15.49
C SER A 85 -5.20 6.41 -14.10
N LYS A 86 -5.50 7.72 -13.99
CA LYS A 86 -5.83 8.35 -12.69
C LYS A 86 -7.06 7.72 -12.03
N SER A 87 -8.08 7.41 -12.83
CA SER A 87 -9.32 6.82 -12.36
C SER A 87 -9.09 5.42 -11.79
N PHE A 88 -8.32 4.58 -12.49
CA PHE A 88 -7.97 3.26 -11.96
C PHE A 88 -7.10 3.38 -10.71
N GLN A 89 -6.09 4.25 -10.72
CA GLN A 89 -5.22 4.47 -9.56
C GLN A 89 -6.02 4.96 -8.35
N SER A 90 -7.01 5.85 -8.49
CA SER A 90 -7.89 6.21 -7.37
C SER A 90 -8.69 4.99 -6.88
N ALA A 91 -9.50 4.40 -7.76
CA ALA A 91 -10.45 3.34 -7.38
C ALA A 91 -9.76 2.09 -6.82
N PHE A 92 -8.66 1.66 -7.42
CA PHE A 92 -7.90 0.49 -6.98
C PHE A 92 -7.28 0.73 -5.60
N ASN A 93 -6.59 1.85 -5.41
CA ASN A 93 -5.84 2.12 -4.18
C ASN A 93 -6.76 2.40 -2.98
N VAL A 94 -7.95 2.98 -3.20
CA VAL A 94 -8.99 3.13 -2.16
C VAL A 94 -9.35 1.77 -1.55
N VAL A 95 -9.58 0.75 -2.39
CA VAL A 95 -9.94 -0.61 -1.93
C VAL A 95 -8.73 -1.35 -1.38
N LYS A 96 -7.60 -1.33 -2.11
CA LYS A 96 -6.37 -2.05 -1.75
C LYS A 96 -5.77 -1.56 -0.43
N GLY A 97 -6.02 -0.30 -0.09
CA GLY A 97 -5.48 0.36 1.09
C GLY A 97 -4.10 0.95 0.93
N SER A 98 -3.62 1.07 -0.31
CA SER A 98 -2.34 1.65 -0.68
C SER A 98 -2.47 3.11 -1.13
N VAL A 99 -1.32 3.75 -1.40
CA VAL A 99 -1.22 5.08 -2.00
C VAL A 99 -1.01 4.94 -3.53
N PRO A 100 -1.63 5.80 -4.37
CA PRO A 100 -1.37 5.81 -5.80
C PRO A 100 0.11 5.98 -6.16
N ALA A 101 0.58 5.23 -7.15
CA ALA A 101 1.92 5.42 -7.70
C ALA A 101 2.07 6.78 -8.42
N ARG A 102 0.95 7.31 -8.93
CA ARG A 102 0.87 8.63 -9.54
C ARG A 102 0.68 9.71 -8.49
N THR A 103 1.60 10.66 -8.44
CA THR A 103 1.56 11.80 -7.51
C THR A 103 0.54 12.88 -7.88
N ASP A 104 -0.12 12.75 -9.04
CA ASP A 104 -1.11 13.69 -9.57
C ASP A 104 -2.56 13.15 -9.50
N VAL A 105 -2.78 12.08 -8.73
CA VAL A 105 -4.11 11.56 -8.38
C VAL A 105 -4.62 12.32 -7.15
N PRO A 106 -5.82 12.93 -7.21
CA PRO A 106 -6.38 13.62 -6.05
C PRO A 106 -6.72 12.62 -4.94
N ASP A 107 -6.61 13.06 -3.69
CA ASP A 107 -6.88 12.25 -2.51
C ASP A 107 -8.36 12.26 -2.09
N THR A 108 -9.25 12.82 -2.92
CA THR A 108 -10.65 13.11 -2.59
C THR A 108 -11.42 11.88 -2.14
N ASP A 109 -11.18 10.75 -2.80
CA ASP A 109 -11.91 9.49 -2.58
C ASP A 109 -11.28 8.62 -1.49
N PHE A 110 -10.12 9.04 -0.96
CA PHE A 110 -9.39 8.28 0.04
C PHE A 110 -9.90 8.55 1.46
N ASP A 111 -9.83 7.52 2.30
CA ASP A 111 -10.10 7.65 3.73
C ASP A 111 -8.99 8.45 4.45
N ALA A 112 -9.16 8.74 5.74
CA ALA A 112 -8.21 9.54 6.52
C ALA A 112 -6.78 8.96 6.48
N CYS A 113 -6.64 7.63 6.53
CA CYS A 113 -5.35 6.97 6.42
C CYS A 113 -4.74 7.08 5.02
N GLY A 114 -5.56 6.93 3.97
CA GLY A 114 -5.12 7.08 2.58
C GLY A 114 -4.66 8.50 2.27
N LYS A 115 -5.41 9.52 2.71
CA LYS A 115 -5.02 10.94 2.60
C LYS A 115 -3.71 11.22 3.31
N LYS A 116 -3.57 10.74 4.54
CA LYS A 116 -2.31 10.82 5.29
C LYS A 116 -1.17 10.12 4.56
N GLY A 117 -1.41 8.92 4.03
CA GLY A 117 -0.42 8.15 3.27
C GLY A 117 0.07 8.90 2.02
N ILE A 118 -0.85 9.48 1.25
CA ILE A 118 -0.55 10.31 0.06
C ILE A 118 0.31 11.52 0.45
N ALA A 119 -0.07 12.24 1.49
CA ALA A 119 0.66 13.42 1.96
C ALA A 119 2.07 13.05 2.47
N ASP A 120 2.17 12.01 3.30
CA ASP A 120 3.44 11.53 3.83
C ASP A 120 4.37 11.02 2.72
N LEU A 121 3.85 10.30 1.72
CA LEU A 121 4.63 9.82 0.56
C LEU A 121 5.21 10.99 -0.21
N LYS A 122 4.40 12.00 -0.50
CA LYS A 122 4.83 13.22 -1.19
C LYS A 122 5.92 13.94 -0.41
N ALA A 123 5.70 14.17 0.89
CA ALA A 123 6.66 14.83 1.76
C ALA A 123 7.99 14.06 1.85
N ALA A 124 7.94 12.74 1.99
CA ALA A 124 9.14 11.91 2.06
C ALA A 124 9.92 11.89 0.73
N ASN A 125 9.22 11.88 -0.40
CA ASN A 125 9.83 11.96 -1.72
C ASN A 125 10.53 13.32 -1.93
N GLU A 126 9.89 14.42 -1.55
CA GLU A 126 10.47 15.77 -1.63
C GLU A 126 11.62 15.98 -0.64
N GLY A 127 11.55 15.35 0.53
CA GLY A 127 12.53 15.45 1.62
C GLY A 127 13.71 14.49 1.55
N GLY A 128 13.75 13.58 0.57
CA GLY A 128 14.81 12.57 0.46
C GLY A 128 14.77 11.48 1.55
N THR A 129 13.59 11.25 2.14
CA THR A 129 13.34 10.27 3.22
C THR A 129 12.40 9.15 2.78
N LEU A 130 12.29 8.94 1.46
CA LEU A 130 11.59 7.82 0.84
C LEU A 130 12.59 6.66 0.60
N PHE A 131 12.43 5.58 1.35
CA PHE A 131 13.36 4.44 1.35
C PHE A 131 12.69 3.18 0.85
N GLY A 132 13.43 2.34 0.12
CA GLY A 132 12.92 1.04 -0.32
C GLY A 132 12.85 0.05 0.84
N SER A 133 11.74 -0.70 0.93
CA SER A 133 11.61 -1.79 1.91
C SER A 133 12.56 -2.95 1.61
N LEU A 134 13.31 -3.41 2.61
CA LEU A 134 14.10 -4.64 2.52
C LEU A 134 13.22 -5.89 2.43
N ALA A 135 12.13 -5.93 3.20
CA ALA A 135 11.24 -7.10 3.26
C ALA A 135 10.50 -7.37 1.94
N GLN A 136 10.30 -6.33 1.12
CA GLN A 136 9.72 -6.42 -0.22
C GLN A 136 10.77 -6.24 -1.34
N GLY A 137 12.07 -6.30 -1.02
CA GLY A 137 13.16 -6.32 -2.01
C GLY A 137 13.56 -4.96 -2.59
N TYR A 138 12.87 -3.87 -2.26
CA TYR A 138 13.15 -2.51 -2.75
C TYR A 138 14.40 -1.86 -2.15
N GLY A 139 14.78 -2.28 -0.94
CA GLY A 139 16.00 -1.82 -0.26
C GLY A 139 17.19 -2.78 -0.46
N ALA A 140 16.99 -3.91 -1.14
CA ALA A 140 18.04 -4.90 -1.35
C ALA A 140 18.96 -4.48 -2.50
N PRO A 141 20.27 -4.83 -2.46
CA PRO A 141 21.14 -4.64 -3.61
C PRO A 141 20.60 -5.45 -4.82
N PRO A 142 20.88 -5.01 -6.05
CA PRO A 142 20.55 -5.79 -7.24
C PRO A 142 21.15 -7.20 -7.13
N ALA A 143 20.35 -8.21 -7.47
CA ALA A 143 20.80 -9.60 -7.56
C ALA A 143 21.65 -9.83 -8.81
#